data_AF-A0AA95F958-F1
#
_entry.id   AF-A0AA95F958-F1
#
_cell.length_a   1.000
_cell.length_b   1.000
_cell.length_c   1.000
_cell.angle_alpha   90.00
_cell.angle_beta   90.00
_cell.angle_gamma   90.00
#
_symmetry.space_group_name_H-M   'P 1'
#
loop_
_entity.id
_entity.type
_entity.pdbx_description
1 polymer ?
#
loop_
_entity_poly.entity_id
_entity_poly.type
_entity_poly.pdbx_seq_one_letter_code
_entity_poly.pdbx_strand_id
1 'polypeptide(L)'
;MWVLAGIGVVLGGLVLILREGWPLLEAQRTGVIRSKGYSARRIERSAEPERFEALCRTRRQAVGAGALAVLGGVFWTFMQIASAMAG
;
A
#
# COMPACT_ATOMS: atom_id res chain seq x y z
N MET A 1 -6.99 -6.71 25.78
CA MET A 1 -7.92 -6.47 24.66
C MET A 1 -7.11 -5.90 23.48
N TRP A 2 -6.65 -6.76 22.56
CA TRP A 2 -5.74 -6.38 21.46
C TRP A 2 -6.47 -5.93 20.18
N VAL A 3 -7.77 -5.67 20.28
CA VAL A 3 -8.64 -5.24 19.17
C VAL A 3 -8.15 -3.92 18.55
N LEU A 4 -7.69 -2.98 19.37
CA LEU A 4 -7.13 -1.70 18.90
C LEU A 4 -5.87 -1.89 18.04
N ALA A 5 -5.05 -2.92 18.32
CA ALA A 5 -3.89 -3.24 17.51
C ALA A 5 -4.29 -3.76 16.12
N GLY A 6 -5.34 -4.59 16.05
CA GLY A 6 -5.91 -5.04 14.78
C GLY A 6 -6.45 -3.89 13.92
N ILE A 7 -7.18 -2.95 14.53
CA ILE A 7 -7.66 -1.73 13.87
C ILE A 7 -6.48 -0.87 13.39
N GLY A 8 -5.43 -0.72 14.21
CA GLY A 8 -4.22 0.02 13.84
C GLY A 8 -3.52 -0.56 12.60
N VAL A 9 -3.42 -1.89 12.52
CA VAL A 9 -2.85 -2.59 11.35
C VAL A 9 -3.71 -2.37 10.09
N VAL A 10 -5.03 -2.42 10.21
CA VAL A 10 -5.95 -2.15 9.09
C VAL A 10 -5.79 -0.71 8.58
N LEU A 11 -5.79 0.28 9.49
CA LEU A 11 -5.60 1.68 9.13
C LEU A 11 -4.22 1.93 8.50
N GLY A 12 -3.16 1.35 9.07
CA GLY A 12 -1.81 1.43 8.52
C GLY A 12 -1.73 0.85 7.10
N GLY A 13 -2.33 -0.32 6.88
CA GLY A 13 -2.42 -0.94 5.56
C GLY A 13 -3.19 -0.09 4.55
N LEU A 14 -4.34 0.47 4.93
CA LEU A 14 -5.13 1.38 4.10
C LEU A 14 -4.36 2.64 3.70
N VAL A 15 -3.67 3.28 4.65
CA VAL A 15 -2.83 4.45 4.37
C VAL A 15 -1.74 4.12 3.36
N LEU A 16 -1.13 2.93 3.48
CA LEU A 16 -0.07 2.49 2.59
C LEU A 16 -0.60 2.21 1.17
N ILE A 17 -1.78 1.58 1.05
CA ILE A 17 -2.49 1.39 -0.22
C ILE A 17 -2.83 2.73 -0.87
N LEU A 18 -3.40 3.68 -0.13
CA LEU A 18 -3.77 4.99 -0.67
C LEU A 18 -2.54 5.78 -1.11
N ARG A 19 -1.51 5.82 -0.27
CA ARG A 19 -0.30 6.60 -0.49
C ARG A 19 0.53 6.12 -1.68
N GLU A 20 0.56 4.80 -1.93
CA GLU A 20 1.31 4.22 -3.07
C GLU A 20 0.44 3.90 -4.27
N GLY A 21 -0.84 3.58 -4.06
CA GLY A 21 -1.81 3.24 -5.09
C GLY A 21 -2.23 4.45 -5.92
N TRP A 22 -2.48 5.60 -5.29
CA TRP A 22 -2.83 6.83 -6.01
C TRP A 22 -1.77 7.22 -7.05
N PRO A 23 -0.49 7.38 -6.69
CA PRO A 23 0.52 7.77 -7.66
C PRO A 23 0.93 6.63 -8.60
N LEU A 24 0.57 5.37 -8.32
CA LEU A 24 0.69 4.27 -9.27
C LEU A 24 -0.38 4.34 -10.37
N LEU A 25 -1.63 4.66 -10.01
CA LEU A 25 -2.73 4.86 -10.96
C LEU A 25 -2.47 6.10 -11.84
N GLU A 26 -2.03 7.20 -11.23
CA GLU A 26 -1.64 8.42 -11.94
C GLU A 26 -0.51 8.13 -12.95
N ALA A 27 0.50 7.36 -12.54
CA ALA A 27 1.63 7.00 -13.42
C ALA A 27 1.20 6.10 -14.58
N GLN A 28 0.26 5.18 -14.38
CA GLN A 28 -0.29 4.35 -15.45
C GLN A 28 -1.09 5.17 -16.47
N ARG A 29 -1.83 6.19 -16.02
CA ARG A 29 -2.60 7.08 -16.91
C ARG A 29 -1.73 8.07 -17.66
N THR A 30 -0.77 8.69 -16.97
CA THR A 30 0.04 9.79 -17.52
C THR A 30 1.34 9.32 -18.17
N GLY A 31 1.78 8.09 -17.89
CA GLY A 31 3.10 7.60 -18.31
C GLY A 31 4.26 8.25 -17.55
N VAL A 32 3.97 8.93 -16.43
CA VAL A 32 4.96 9.70 -15.67
C VAL A 32 4.94 9.30 -14.21
N ILE A 33 6.12 8.98 -13.66
CA ILE A 33 6.28 8.66 -12.25
C ILE A 33 7.34 9.58 -11.63
N ARG A 34 7.05 10.13 -10.45
CA ARG A 34 8.04 10.92 -9.69
C ARG A 34 8.80 10.02 -8.72
N SER A 35 10.12 10.15 -8.68
CA SER A 35 10.95 9.48 -7.67
C SER A 35 10.66 10.05 -6.27
N LYS A 36 10.85 9.22 -5.24
CA LYS A 36 10.83 9.68 -3.84
C LYS A 36 12.24 10.09 -3.44
N GLY A 37 12.39 11.29 -2.86
CA GLY A 37 13.67 11.80 -2.33
C GLY A 37 13.77 13.32 -2.32
N TYR A 38 14.89 13.85 -1.84
CA TYR A 38 15.19 15.29 -1.78
C TYR A 38 15.18 15.96 -3.17
N SER A 39 15.53 15.21 -4.22
CA SER A 39 15.34 15.61 -5.61
C SER A 39 14.33 14.68 -6.28
N ALA A 40 13.04 15.01 -6.16
CA ALA A 40 11.97 14.30 -6.85
C ALA A 40 12.11 14.55 -8.37
N ARG A 41 12.71 13.60 -9.08
CA ARG A 41 12.83 13.65 -10.54
C ARG A 41 11.60 13.05 -11.19
N ARG A 42 11.15 13.71 -12.26
CA ARG A 42 10.11 13.21 -13.16
C ARG A 42 10.75 12.15 -14.07
N ILE A 43 10.24 10.92 -14.01
CA ILE A 43 10.67 9.81 -14.87
C ILE A 43 9.52 9.52 -15.82
N GLU A 44 9.78 9.69 -17.11
CA GLU A 44 8.81 9.47 -18.18
C GLU A 44 9.04 8.09 -18.78
N ARG A 45 7.95 7.36 -19.06
CA ARG A 45 8.01 6.02 -19.63
C ARG A 45 8.71 5.98 -20.99
N SER A 46 8.59 7.05 -21.77
CA SER A 46 9.23 7.20 -23.08
C SER A 46 10.73 7.45 -23.00
N ALA A 47 11.20 8.12 -21.95
CA ALA A 47 12.61 8.47 -21.77
C ALA A 47 13.39 7.36 -21.05
N GLU A 48 12.82 6.75 -20.01
CA GLU A 48 13.48 5.76 -19.17
C GLU A 48 12.52 4.61 -18.78
N PRO A 49 12.19 3.70 -19.72
CA PRO A 49 11.17 2.67 -19.51
C PRO A 49 11.54 1.68 -18.39
N GLU A 50 12.80 1.27 -18.29
CA GLU A 50 13.26 0.33 -17.27
C GLU A 50 13.11 0.89 -15.85
N ARG A 51 13.50 2.17 -15.63
CA ARG A 51 13.36 2.83 -14.33
C ARG A 51 11.90 3.08 -13.98
N PHE A 52 11.08 3.41 -14.97
CA PHE A 52 9.65 3.58 -14.80
C PHE A 52 8.98 2.26 -14.33
N GLU A 53 9.31 1.14 -14.95
CA GLU A 53 8.77 -0.17 -14.59
C GLU A 53 9.25 -0.63 -13.21
N ALA A 54 10.53 -0.43 -12.88
CA ALA A 54 11.06 -0.73 -11.56
C ALA A 54 10.30 0.02 -10.45
N LEU A 55 10.07 1.32 -10.63
CA LEU A 55 9.30 2.14 -9.67
C LEU A 55 7.83 1.70 -9.59
N CYS A 56 7.20 1.40 -10.72
CA CYS A 56 5.84 0.87 -10.73
C CYS A 56 5.74 -0.46 -9.98
N ARG A 57 6.73 -1.35 -10.15
CA ARG A 57 6.80 -2.65 -9.46
C ARG A 57 6.94 -2.47 -7.95
N THR A 58 7.85 -1.60 -7.49
CA THR A 58 8.03 -1.33 -6.06
C THR A 58 6.76 -0.77 -5.43
N ARG A 59 6.08 0.18 -6.09
CA ARG A 59 4.81 0.71 -5.59
C ARG A 59 3.69 -0.33 -5.57
N ARG A 60 3.61 -1.18 -6.59
CA ARG A 60 2.64 -2.29 -6.63
C ARG A 60 2.89 -3.28 -5.50
N GLN A 61 4.16 -3.60 -5.21
CA GLN A 61 4.52 -4.44 -4.06
C GLN A 61 4.14 -3.79 -2.74
N ALA A 62 4.34 -2.48 -2.58
CA ALA A 62 3.92 -1.74 -1.41
C ALA A 62 2.38 -1.78 -1.23
N VAL A 63 1.62 -1.53 -2.30
CA VAL A 63 0.16 -1.67 -2.29
C VAL A 63 -0.26 -3.09 -1.89
N GLY A 64 0.39 -4.12 -2.45
CA GLY A 64 0.14 -5.51 -2.10
C GLY A 64 0.44 -5.82 -0.64
N ALA A 65 1.55 -5.32 -0.10
CA ALA A 65 1.89 -5.44 1.32
C ALA A 65 0.85 -4.75 2.21
N GLY A 66 0.37 -3.57 1.82
CA GLY A 66 -0.73 -2.88 2.49
C GLY A 66 -2.02 -3.69 2.49
N ALA A 67 -2.37 -4.34 1.37
CA ALA A 67 -3.55 -5.20 1.28
C ALA A 67 -3.45 -6.42 2.19
N LEU A 68 -2.28 -7.06 2.26
CA LEU A 68 -2.04 -8.17 3.19
C LEU A 68 -2.14 -7.72 4.65
N ALA A 69 -1.62 -6.54 4.98
CA ALA A 69 -1.76 -5.96 6.31
C ALA A 69 -3.24 -5.74 6.67
N VAL A 70 -4.03 -5.17 5.76
CA VAL A 70 -5.48 -5.01 5.96
C VAL A 70 -6.16 -6.35 6.22
N LEU A 71 -5.93 -7.35 5.36
CA LEU A 71 -6.55 -8.68 5.52
C LEU A 71 -6.13 -9.34 6.84
N GLY A 72 -4.86 -9.29 7.20
CA GLY A 72 -4.35 -9.83 8.46
C GLY A 72 -4.94 -9.11 9.69
N GLY A 73 -5.04 -7.78 9.63
CA GLY A 73 -5.64 -6.99 10.70
C GLY A 73 -7.15 -7.26 10.87
N VAL A 74 -7.89 -7.38 9.77
CA VAL A 74 -9.32 -7.75 9.78
C VAL A 74 -9.49 -9.16 10.35
N PHE A 75 -8.73 -10.14 9.86
CA PHE A 75 -8.80 -11.51 10.33
C PHE A 75 -8.49 -11.64 11.83
N TRP A 76 -7.41 -10.98 12.29
CA TRP A 76 -7.05 -10.96 13.70
C TRP A 76 -8.14 -10.33 14.57
N THR A 77 -8.69 -9.20 14.13
CA THR A 77 -9.77 -8.50 14.83
C THR A 77 -11.03 -9.37 14.93
N PHE A 78 -11.38 -10.04 13.83
CA PHE A 78 -12.50 -10.96 13.78
C PHE A 78 -12.34 -12.13 14.77
N MET A 79 -11.17 -12.77 14.78
CA MET A 79 -10.86 -13.87 15.71
C MET A 79 -10.97 -13.44 17.18
N GLN A 80 -10.50 -12.24 17.52
CA GLN A 80 -10.61 -11.69 18.87
C GLN A 80 -12.08 -11.48 19.27
N ILE A 81 -12.89 -10.91 18.38
CA ILE A 81 -14.32 -10.70 18.64
C ILE A 81 -15.04 -12.04 18.78
N ALA A 82 -14.78 -13.00 17.89
CA ALA A 82 -15.36 -14.34 17.96
C ALA A 82 -15.00 -15.06 19.28
N SER A 83 -13.73 -14.98 19.70
CA SER A 83 -13.31 -15.56 20.99
C SER A 83 -13.97 -14.89 22.19
N ALA A 84 -14.23 -13.58 22.12
CA ALA A 84 -14.89 -12.85 23.20
C ALA A 84 -16.40 -13.12 23.29
N MET A 85 -17.03 -13.59 22.21
CA MET A 85 -18.44 -14.01 22.21
C MET A 85 -18.64 -15.48 22.58
N ALA A 86 -17.59 -16.30 22.45
CA ALA A 86 -17.63 -17.74 22.69
C ALA A 86 -17.23 -18.15 24.12
N GLY A 87 -16.71 -17.22 24.92
CA GLY A 87 -16.39 -17.42 26.34
C GLY A 87 -17.30 -16.59 27.23
#